data_AF-A0A813M6J4-F1
#
_entry.id   AF-A0A813M6J4-F1
#
_cell.length_a   1.000
_cell.length_b   1.000
_cell.length_c   1.000
_cell.angle_alpha   90.00
_cell.angle_beta   90.00
_cell.angle_gamma   90.00
#
_symmetry.space_group_name_H-M   'P 1'
#
loop_
_entity.id
_entity.type
_entity.pdbx_description
1 polymer ?
#
loop_
_entity_poly.entity_id
_entity_poly.type
_entity_poly.pdbx_seq_one_letter_code
_entity_poly.pdbx_strand_id
1 'polypeptide(L)'
;MSNEVDDSDQTNLISHLRTIIILAARKSTTSDIDIAAVDKIVETTLDFIKNILEQMAHENNSSSSSSFSSFDLLNTIRLNSHLIPNRKLFFSLMETMNHL
;
A
#
# COMPACT_ATOMS: atom_id res chain seq x y z
N MET A 1 8.74 -5.48 29.05
CA MET A 1 9.09 -6.12 27.77
C MET A 1 9.24 -4.99 26.78
N SER A 2 10.45 -4.81 26.24
CA SER A 2 10.75 -3.78 25.24
C SER A 2 9.97 -4.09 23.96
N ASN A 3 9.15 -3.15 23.50
CA ASN A 3 8.48 -3.20 22.20
C ASN A 3 9.51 -2.89 21.09
N GLU A 4 10.54 -3.72 20.95
CA GLU A 4 11.29 -3.79 19.70
C GLU A 4 10.39 -4.53 18.72
N VAL A 5 9.41 -3.82 18.16
CA VAL A 5 8.62 -4.30 17.04
C VAL A 5 9.57 -4.30 15.84
N ASP A 6 10.24 -5.43 15.71
CA ASP A 6 11.13 -5.92 14.66
C ASP A 6 11.40 -4.98 13.46
N ASP A 7 12.42 -4.12 13.59
CA ASP A 7 12.95 -3.29 12.48
C ASP A 7 13.35 -4.13 11.25
N SER A 8 13.56 -5.45 11.41
CA SER A 8 13.97 -6.33 10.32
C SER A 8 12.85 -6.58 9.31
N ASP A 9 11.60 -6.68 9.76
CA ASP A 9 10.44 -6.89 8.87
C ASP A 9 10.15 -5.66 8.03
N GLN A 10 10.25 -4.47 8.61
CA GLN A 10 10.12 -3.21 7.89
C GLN A 10 11.24 -3.03 6.86
N THR A 11 12.48 -3.35 7.25
CA THR A 11 13.64 -3.31 6.35
C THR A 11 13.47 -4.28 5.17
N ASN A 12 12.95 -5.48 5.42
CA ASN A 12 12.65 -6.48 4.40
C ASN A 12 11.57 -6.01 3.43
N LEU A 13 10.48 -5.43 3.93
CA LEU A 13 9.39 -4.88 3.11
C LEU A 13 9.88 -3.76 2.20
N ILE A 14 10.66 -2.81 2.73
CA ILE A 14 11.26 -1.71 1.96
C ILE A 14 12.15 -2.27 0.84
N SER A 15 13.01 -3.24 1.16
CA SER A 15 13.89 -3.87 0.18
C SER A 15 13.11 -4.59 -0.93
N HIS A 16 12.02 -5.27 -0.57
CA HIS A 16 11.18 -5.96 -1.54
C HIS A 16 10.43 -4.98 -2.46
N LEU A 17 9.88 -3.89 -1.92
CA LEU A 17 9.23 -2.84 -2.70
C LEU A 17 10.20 -2.18 -3.67
N ARG A 18 11.41 -1.82 -3.21
CA ARG A 18 12.49 -1.30 -4.07
C ARG A 18 12.76 -2.24 -5.24
N THR A 19 12.90 -3.54 -4.95
CA THR A 19 13.18 -4.57 -5.96
C THR A 19 12.07 -4.63 -7.02
N ILE A 20 10.80 -4.67 -6.61
CA ILE A 20 9.66 -4.71 -7.54
C ILE A 20 9.63 -3.47 -8.44
N ILE A 21 9.81 -2.28 -7.87
CA ILE A 21 9.79 -1.02 -8.62
C ILE A 21 10.93 -0.96 -9.64
N ILE A 22 12.14 -1.37 -9.24
CA ILE A 22 13.30 -1.46 -10.13
C ILE A 22 13.02 -2.42 -11.28
N LEU A 23 12.52 -3.63 -10.99
CA LEU A 23 12.18 -4.62 -12.02
C LEU A 23 11.11 -4.10 -12.98
N ALA A 24 10.09 -3.41 -12.48
CA ALA A 24 9.06 -2.79 -13.31
C ALA A 24 9.62 -1.68 -14.21
N ALA A 25 10.49 -0.82 -13.67
CA ALA A 25 11.14 0.27 -14.42
C ALA A 25 12.11 -0.25 -15.50
N ARG A 26 12.85 -1.33 -15.22
CA ARG A 26 13.71 -2.00 -16.23
C ARG A 26 12.91 -2.68 -17.32
N LYS A 27 11.70 -3.16 -17.02
CA LYS A 27 10.83 -3.77 -18.01
C LYS A 27 10.28 -2.74 -19.01
N SER A 28 10.17 -1.47 -18.61
CA SER A 28 9.64 -0.39 -19.44
C SER A 28 10.72 0.42 -20.17
N THR A 29 11.99 0.40 -19.73
CA THR A 29 13.08 1.19 -20.32
C THR A 29 14.46 0.54 -20.16
N THR A 30 15.39 0.81 -21.09
CA THR A 30 16.80 0.38 -21.01
C THR A 30 17.74 1.39 -20.35
N SER A 31 17.21 2.52 -19.88
CA SER A 31 17.97 3.60 -19.24
C SER A 31 18.33 3.29 -17.78
N ASP A 32 19.39 3.95 -17.30
CA ASP A 32 19.77 3.91 -15.89
C ASP A 32 18.60 4.34 -14.99
N ILE A 33 18.36 3.55 -13.94
CA ILE A 33 17.29 3.83 -12.97
C ILE A 33 17.84 4.76 -11.91
N ASP A 34 17.17 5.90 -11.74
CA ASP A 34 17.39 6.79 -10.62
C ASP A 34 16.90 6.15 -9.31
N ILE A 35 17.85 5.68 -8.50
CA ILE A 35 17.58 5.04 -7.21
C ILE A 35 16.92 5.99 -6.22
N ALA A 36 17.21 7.31 -6.28
CA ALA A 36 16.56 8.28 -5.41
C ALA A 36 15.07 8.42 -5.75
N ALA A 37 14.72 8.33 -7.04
CA ALA A 37 13.33 8.31 -7.47
C ALA A 37 12.62 7.03 -6.99
N VAL A 38 13.28 5.86 -7.03
CA VAL A 38 12.74 4.60 -6.49
C VAL A 38 12.44 4.72 -5.00
N ASP A 39 13.38 5.26 -4.23
CA ASP A 39 13.22 5.44 -2.78
C ASP A 39 12.02 6.32 -2.45
N LYS A 40 11.87 7.42 -3.19
CA LYS A 40 10.73 8.33 -3.03
C LYS A 40 9.39 7.66 -3.37
N ILE A 41 9.35 6.79 -4.38
CA ILE A 41 8.15 6.01 -4.71
C ILE A 41 7.83 5.03 -3.57
N VAL A 42 8.82 4.35 -3.01
CA VAL A 42 8.64 3.43 -1.88
C VAL A 42 8.08 4.17 -0.66
N GLU A 43 8.69 5.29 -0.29
CA GLU A 43 8.23 6.14 0.83
C GLU A 43 6.78 6.58 0.61
N THR A 44 6.47 7.12 -0.56
CA THR A 44 5.10 7.56 -0.92
C THR A 44 4.10 6.40 -0.87
N THR A 45 4.52 5.19 -1.28
CA THR A 45 3.66 4.01 -1.27
C THR A 45 3.36 3.56 0.17
N LEU A 46 4.37 3.57 1.04
CA LEU A 46 4.18 3.22 2.45
C LEU A 46 3.29 4.24 3.17
N ASP A 47 3.50 5.53 2.94
CA ASP A 47 2.65 6.59 3.50
C ASP A 47 1.19 6.46 3.03
N PHE A 48 0.98 6.14 1.75
CA PHE A 48 -0.36 5.88 1.21
C PHE A 48 -1.02 4.70 1.92
N ILE A 49 -0.32 3.56 2.04
CA ILE A 49 -0.87 2.37 2.72
C ILE A 49 -1.17 2.67 4.19
N LYS A 50 -0.25 3.36 4.88
CA LYS A 50 -0.43 3.76 6.27
C LYS A 50 -1.68 4.63 6.45
N ASN A 51 -1.86 5.64 5.60
CA ASN A 51 -3.05 6.50 5.63
C ASN A 51 -4.34 5.70 5.42
N ILE A 52 -4.37 4.73 4.51
CA ILE A 52 -5.54 3.87 4.30
C ILE A 52 -5.83 3.03 5.56
N LEU A 53 -4.80 2.42 6.15
CA LEU A 53 -4.95 1.59 7.36
C LEU A 53 -5.39 2.42 8.58
N GLU A 54 -4.87 3.64 8.74
CA GLU A 54 -5.27 4.55 9.81
C GLU A 54 -6.73 4.97 9.67
N GLN A 55 -7.19 5.25 8.44
CA GLN A 55 -8.59 5.55 8.19
C GLN A 55 -9.50 4.34 8.46
N MET A 56 -9.10 3.14 8.03
CA MET A 56 -9.81 1.91 8.38
C MET A 56 -9.91 1.72 9.90
N ALA A 57 -8.83 1.97 10.64
CA ALA A 57 -8.82 1.89 12.10
C ALA A 57 -9.77 2.92 12.74
N HIS A 58 -9.82 4.14 12.20
CA HIS A 58 -10.72 5.17 12.67
C HIS A 58 -12.20 4.83 12.42
N GLU A 59 -12.51 4.32 11.23
CA GLU A 59 -13.85 3.86 10.86
C GLU A 59 -14.28 2.66 11.74
N ASN A 60 -13.40 1.69 11.98
CA ASN A 60 -13.70 0.50 12.79
C ASN A 60 -13.79 0.80 14.31
N ASN A 61 -13.12 1.82 14.84
CA ASN A 61 -13.32 2.23 16.24
C ASN A 61 -14.77 2.69 16.52
N SER A 62 -15.53 3.04 15.48
CA SER A 62 -16.95 3.41 15.57
C SER A 62 -17.88 2.19 15.69
N SER A 63 -17.38 1.00 15.34
CA SER A 63 -18.12 -0.26 15.29
C SER A 63 -17.28 -1.32 16.00
N SER A 64 -17.59 -1.62 17.26
CA SER A 64 -16.91 -2.49 18.26
C SER A 64 -16.22 -3.81 17.82
N SER A 65 -15.50 -3.82 16.71
CA SER A 65 -14.84 -4.92 16.03
C SER A 65 -13.36 -4.59 15.94
N SER A 66 -12.52 -5.46 16.51
CA SER A 66 -11.06 -5.31 16.52
C SER A 66 -10.39 -5.90 15.28
N SER A 67 -11.15 -6.31 14.26
CA SER A 67 -10.64 -6.99 13.07
C SER A 67 -10.99 -6.22 11.81
N PHE A 68 -10.01 -6.05 10.92
CA PHE A 68 -10.24 -5.56 9.57
C PHE A 68 -10.74 -6.68 8.67
N SER A 69 -11.84 -6.43 7.96
CA SER A 69 -12.29 -7.28 6.87
C SER A 69 -11.83 -6.73 5.52
N SER A 70 -11.77 -7.59 4.50
CA SER A 70 -11.56 -7.17 3.11
C SER A 70 -12.63 -6.14 2.67
N PHE A 71 -13.84 -6.22 3.22
CA PHE A 71 -14.93 -5.29 2.96
C PHE A 71 -14.64 -3.87 3.50
N ASP A 72 -14.07 -3.77 4.69
CA ASP A 72 -13.68 -2.48 5.29
C ASP A 72 -12.63 -1.78 4.42
N LEU A 73 -11.62 -2.53 3.98
CA LEU A 73 -10.59 -2.03 3.06
C LEU A 73 -11.21 -1.54 1.74
N LEU A 74 -12.17 -2.28 1.21
CA LEU A 74 -12.89 -1.96 -0.02
C LEU A 74 -13.67 -0.65 0.12
N ASN A 75 -14.37 -0.49 1.24
CA ASN A 75 -15.14 0.71 1.55
C ASN A 75 -14.22 1.92 1.71
N THR A 76 -13.13 1.80 2.47
CA THR A 76 -12.17 2.90 2.65
C THR A 76 -11.52 3.27 1.31
N ILE A 77 -11.11 2.30 0.49
CA ILE A 77 -10.60 2.55 -0.86
C ILE A 77 -11.64 3.23 -1.75
N ARG A 78 -12.90 2.84 -1.66
CA ARG A 78 -14.00 3.43 -2.44
C ARG A 78 -14.27 4.88 -2.03
N LEU A 79 -14.31 5.16 -0.73
CA LEU A 79 -14.47 6.50 -0.17
C LEU A 79 -13.28 7.40 -0.53
N ASN A 80 -12.10 6.81 -0.62
CA ASN A 80 -10.86 7.49 -1.00
C ASN A 80 -10.46 7.26 -2.45
N SER A 81 -11.42 6.97 -3.34
CA SER A 81 -11.14 6.69 -4.75
C SER A 81 -10.43 7.84 -5.48
N HIS A 82 -10.52 9.06 -4.96
CA HIS A 82 -9.78 10.24 -5.42
C HIS A 82 -8.26 10.14 -5.15
N LEU A 83 -7.82 9.31 -4.20
CA LEU A 83 -6.41 9.03 -3.90
C LEU A 83 -5.79 7.99 -4.84
N ILE A 84 -6.60 7.30 -5.65
CA ILE A 84 -6.10 6.35 -6.65
C ILE A 84 -6.08 7.03 -8.02
N PRO A 85 -4.91 7.49 -8.49
CA PRO A 85 -4.81 8.29 -9.72
C PRO A 85 -5.12 7.48 -10.98
N ASN A 86 -5.05 6.14 -10.91
CA ASN A 86 -5.25 5.26 -12.05
C ASN A 86 -6.57 4.49 -11.93
N ARG A 87 -7.56 4.85 -12.76
CA ARG A 87 -8.85 4.15 -12.82
C ARG A 87 -8.73 2.65 -13.12
N LYS A 88 -7.74 2.22 -13.92
CA LYS A 88 -7.53 0.78 -14.17
C LYS A 88 -7.05 0.06 -12.92
N LEU A 89 -6.18 0.69 -12.13
CA LEU A 89 -5.73 0.15 -10.85
C LEU A 89 -6.90 0.04 -9.87
N PHE A 90 -7.74 1.08 -9.78
CA PHE A 90 -8.96 1.07 -8.96
C PHE A 90 -9.88 -0.09 -9.35
N PHE A 91 -10.20 -0.27 -10.64
CA PHE A 91 -11.07 -1.37 -11.07
C PHE A 91 -10.44 -2.75 -10.85
N SER A 92 -9.15 -2.91 -11.08
CA SER A 92 -8.45 -4.17 -10.83
C SER A 92 -8.43 -4.54 -9.35
N LEU A 93 -8.31 -3.56 -8.45
CA LEU A 93 -8.44 -3.76 -7.01
C LEU A 93 -9.86 -4.17 -6.63
N MET A 94 -10.87 -3.45 -7.12
CA MET A 94 -12.28 -3.78 -6.90
C MET A 94 -12.64 -5.20 -7.38
N GLU A 95 -12.13 -5.61 -8.54
CA GLU A 95 -12.34 -6.94 -9.11
C GLU A 95 -11.68 -8.03 -8.26
N THR A 96 -10.40 -7.85 -7.89
CA THR A 96 -9.66 -8.79 -7.04
C THR A 96 -10.36 -9.00 -5.69
N MET A 97 -10.87 -7.91 -5.10
CA MET A 97 -11.51 -7.95 -3.80
C MET A 97 -12.96 -8.48 -3.83
N ASN A 98 -13.64 -8.44 -4.98
CA ASN A 98 -14.97 -9.09 -5.15
C ASN A 98 -14.87 -10.63 -5.24
N HIS A 99 -13.67 -11.19 -5.43
CA HIS A 99 -13.42 -12.62 -5.54
C HIS A 99 -12.85 -13.25 -4.25
N LEU A 100 -12.62 -12.44 -3.20
CA LEU A 100 -12.23 -12.85 -1.86
C LEU A 100 -13.46 -12.91 -0.94
#